data_AF-A0A258RXS2-F1
#
_entry.id   AF-A0A258RXS2-F1
#
_cell.length_a   1.000
_cell.length_b   1.000
_cell.length_c   1.000
_cell.angle_alpha   90.00
_cell.angle_beta   90.00
_cell.angle_gamma   90.00
#
_symmetry.space_group_name_H-M   'P 1'
#
loop_
_entity.id
_entity.type
_entity.pdbx_description
1 polymer ?
#
loop_
_entity_poly.entity_id
_entity_poly.type
_entity_poly.pdbx_seq_one_letter_code
_entity_poly.pdbx_strand_id
1 'polypeptide(L)'
;MIMTACFIMPRIGLRASLITTRSPAVSGSPAAEAGIVVGDVVTGIGGVPTAQAVLAFWQQVGLGVTPERADYAARVIAAGRRDGPRVLTVTRGGKAQTLTLPSLYTIHRDQRPVSVSSGAKAPTRIRINNSLGDLATIPAFDAAMAAIAPGNPVIIDVSDTPSGGNTSVARAMMGWFVQTPTGYQVHSLPAEERETGIARQWIEQVLPRAGKFHPGKVIIRVGRWTGSMGEGIAIGFRTIGAQVCGGPMVQLKGAVYDFTLPSSGMVVKLPAERLTTTDGVPREAVVPGECPVY
;
A
#
# COMPACT_ATOMS: atom_id res chain seq x y z
N MET A 1 -31.59 -1.56 -54.60
CA MET A 1 -32.38 -0.82 -53.60
C MET A 1 -32.37 -1.64 -52.32
N ILE A 2 -32.22 -0.99 -51.17
CA ILE A 2 -32.19 -1.54 -49.79
C ILE A 2 -30.79 -1.90 -49.23
N MET A 3 -30.18 -0.83 -48.70
CA MET A 3 -29.62 -0.67 -47.35
C MET A 3 -28.45 -1.54 -46.87
N THR A 4 -27.28 -0.93 -47.04
CA THR A 4 -26.14 -0.91 -46.11
C THR A 4 -26.60 -0.65 -44.67
N ALA A 5 -26.59 -1.67 -43.81
CA ALA A 5 -26.73 -1.50 -42.36
C ALA A 5 -25.36 -1.19 -41.76
N CYS A 6 -25.13 0.11 -41.58
CA CYS A 6 -24.05 0.67 -40.78
C CYS A 6 -24.23 0.21 -39.32
N PHE A 7 -23.43 -0.75 -38.85
CA PHE A 7 -23.34 -1.03 -37.42
C PHE A 7 -22.57 0.12 -36.77
N ILE A 8 -23.34 1.11 -36.31
CA ILE A 8 -22.90 2.09 -35.34
C ILE A 8 -22.57 1.29 -34.07
N MET A 9 -21.28 1.00 -33.86
CA MET A 9 -20.80 0.61 -32.54
C MET A 9 -21.23 1.69 -31.55
N PRO A 10 -21.95 1.35 -30.47
CA PRO A 10 -22.18 2.32 -29.42
C PRO A 10 -20.81 2.73 -28.89
N ARG A 11 -20.51 4.03 -28.97
CA ARG A 11 -19.42 4.65 -28.21
C ARG A 11 -19.71 4.41 -26.74
N ILE A 12 -19.24 3.28 -26.22
CA ILE A 12 -19.07 3.09 -24.78
C ILE A 12 -18.12 4.21 -24.37
N GLY A 13 -18.63 5.19 -23.63
CA GLY A 13 -17.84 6.28 -23.08
C GLY A 13 -16.81 5.72 -22.10
N LEU A 14 -15.69 5.24 -22.61
CA LEU A 14 -14.53 4.74 -21.87
C LEU A 14 -13.75 5.91 -21.25
N ARG A 15 -14.41 6.71 -20.40
CA ARG A 15 -13.67 7.46 -19.37
C ARG A 15 -13.08 6.50 -18.32
N ALA A 16 -13.61 5.29 -18.21
CA ALA A 16 -13.19 4.23 -17.29
C ALA A 16 -11.90 3.48 -17.69
N SER A 17 -11.18 3.91 -18.73
CA SER A 17 -9.88 3.31 -19.11
C SER A 17 -8.75 4.32 -19.12
N LEU A 18 -8.92 5.43 -18.41
CA LEU A 18 -7.92 6.49 -18.32
C LEU A 18 -7.43 6.57 -16.88
N ILE A 19 -6.12 6.43 -16.68
CA ILE A 19 -5.50 6.65 -15.37
C ILE A 19 -5.20 8.13 -15.27
N THR A 20 -5.97 8.85 -14.45
CA THR A 20 -5.61 10.22 -14.07
C THR A 20 -4.70 10.19 -12.86
N THR A 21 -3.58 10.89 -12.93
CA THR A 21 -2.70 11.08 -11.77
C THR A 21 -3.36 12.05 -10.79
N ARG A 22 -3.75 11.53 -9.61
CA ARG A 22 -4.48 12.30 -8.58
C ARG A 22 -3.63 12.64 -7.36
N SER A 23 -2.39 12.19 -7.32
CA SER A 23 -1.45 12.46 -6.24
C SER A 23 -0.06 12.69 -6.82
N PRO A 24 0.76 13.54 -6.20
CA PRO A 24 2.15 13.71 -6.62
C PRO A 24 2.87 12.36 -6.68
N ALA A 25 3.74 12.21 -7.68
CA ALA A 25 4.67 11.10 -7.68
C ALA A 25 5.58 11.18 -6.45
N VAL A 26 5.95 10.02 -5.89
CA VAL A 26 6.89 9.97 -4.77
C VAL A 26 8.24 10.51 -5.25
N SER A 27 8.88 11.39 -4.47
CA SER A 27 10.22 11.91 -4.80
C SER A 27 11.21 10.77 -5.02
N GLY A 28 12.09 10.88 -6.03
CA GLY A 28 13.00 9.81 -6.43
C GLY A 28 12.32 8.54 -6.95
N SER A 29 11.05 8.64 -7.37
CA SER A 29 10.39 7.55 -8.09
C SER A 29 10.60 7.67 -9.59
N PRO A 30 10.60 6.54 -10.33
CA PRO A 30 10.70 6.58 -11.79
C PRO A 30 9.57 7.38 -12.44
N ALA A 31 8.41 7.53 -11.78
CA ALA A 31 7.34 8.40 -12.25
C ALA A 31 7.72 9.89 -12.11
N ALA A 32 8.30 10.27 -10.97
CA ALA A 32 8.78 11.64 -10.75
C ALA A 32 9.95 11.99 -11.70
N GLU A 33 10.90 11.07 -11.86
CA GLU A 33 12.05 11.23 -12.76
C GLU A 33 11.64 11.33 -14.24
N ALA A 34 10.62 10.58 -14.65
CA ALA A 34 10.03 10.70 -15.98
C ALA A 34 9.16 11.96 -16.15
N GLY A 35 9.02 12.78 -15.11
CA GLY A 35 8.28 14.04 -15.16
C GLY A 35 6.77 13.88 -15.17
N ILE A 36 6.22 12.78 -14.66
CA ILE A 36 4.77 12.60 -14.47
C ILE A 36 4.28 13.57 -13.40
N VAL A 37 3.25 14.35 -13.70
CA VAL A 37 2.66 15.33 -12.76
C VAL A 37 1.19 15.03 -12.51
N VAL A 38 0.62 15.65 -11.48
CA VAL A 38 -0.82 15.58 -11.18
C VAL A 38 -1.62 16.16 -12.35
N GLY A 39 -2.68 15.46 -12.75
CA GLY A 39 -3.53 15.84 -13.88
C GLY A 39 -3.17 15.19 -15.21
N ASP A 40 -2.01 14.53 -15.33
CA ASP A 40 -1.69 13.68 -16.46
C ASP A 40 -2.71 12.55 -16.60
N VAL A 41 -3.05 12.24 -17.85
CA VAL A 41 -3.98 11.15 -18.18
C VAL A 41 -3.25 10.11 -19.01
N VAL A 42 -3.11 8.88 -18.51
CA VAL A 42 -2.49 7.77 -19.26
C VAL A 42 -3.44 7.30 -20.35
N THR A 43 -3.10 7.59 -21.60
CA THR A 43 -3.88 7.29 -22.81
C THR A 43 -3.31 6.14 -23.62
N GLY A 44 -2.06 5.74 -23.39
CA GLY A 44 -1.46 4.56 -23.99
C GLY A 44 -0.51 3.82 -23.07
N ILE A 45 -0.39 2.51 -23.27
CA ILE A 45 0.52 1.62 -22.53
C ILE A 45 1.16 0.66 -23.53
N GLY A 46 2.50 0.57 -23.56
CA GLY A 46 3.21 -0.32 -24.48
C GLY A 46 2.97 0.02 -25.96
N GLY A 47 2.70 1.28 -26.28
CA GLY A 47 2.41 1.74 -27.64
C GLY A 47 0.97 1.51 -28.12
N VAL A 48 0.10 0.92 -27.30
CA VAL A 48 -1.33 0.73 -27.63
C VAL A 48 -2.23 1.63 -26.77
N PRO A 49 -3.40 2.08 -27.27
CA PRO A 49 -4.36 2.83 -26.47
C PRO A 49 -4.77 2.07 -25.19
N THR A 50 -4.88 2.77 -24.06
CA THR A 50 -5.16 2.12 -22.76
C THR A 50 -6.42 1.26 -22.79
N ALA A 51 -7.49 1.72 -23.47
CA ALA A 51 -8.73 0.96 -23.60
C ALA A 51 -8.54 -0.38 -24.34
N GLN A 52 -7.68 -0.42 -25.37
CA GLN A 52 -7.36 -1.65 -26.10
C GLN A 52 -6.53 -2.61 -25.24
N ALA A 53 -5.55 -2.09 -24.50
CA ALA A 53 -4.75 -2.89 -23.55
C ALA A 53 -5.63 -3.54 -22.47
N VAL A 54 -6.57 -2.77 -21.91
CA VAL A 54 -7.53 -3.26 -20.91
C VAL A 54 -8.43 -4.36 -21.48
N LEU A 55 -8.94 -4.19 -22.69
CA LEU A 55 -9.77 -5.22 -23.34
C LEU A 55 -8.97 -6.51 -23.55
N ALA A 56 -7.77 -6.41 -24.09
CA ALA A 56 -6.90 -7.57 -24.35
C ALA A 56 -6.56 -8.33 -23.06
N PHE A 57 -6.30 -7.62 -21.95
CA PHE A 57 -6.00 -8.22 -20.65
C PHE A 57 -7.10 -9.17 -20.16
N TRP A 58 -8.37 -8.77 -20.27
CA TRP A 58 -9.49 -9.60 -19.81
C TRP A 58 -9.91 -10.68 -20.80
N GLN A 59 -9.74 -10.45 -22.11
CA GLN A 59 -10.01 -11.46 -23.14
C GLN A 59 -9.17 -12.73 -22.94
N GLN A 60 -7.92 -12.59 -22.48
CA GLN A 60 -7.04 -13.73 -22.21
C GLN A 60 -7.59 -14.70 -21.15
N VAL A 61 -8.47 -14.23 -20.26
CA VAL A 61 -9.10 -15.02 -19.20
C VAL A 61 -10.61 -15.17 -19.41
N GLY A 62 -11.12 -14.86 -20.61
CA GLY A 62 -12.53 -15.03 -20.97
C GLY A 62 -13.51 -14.11 -20.23
N LEU A 63 -13.04 -12.97 -19.72
CA LEU A 63 -13.87 -12.03 -18.97
C LEU A 63 -14.19 -10.76 -19.77
N GLY A 64 -15.41 -10.27 -19.61
CA GLY A 64 -15.83 -8.97 -20.13
C GLY A 64 -15.32 -7.80 -19.29
N VAL A 65 -15.22 -6.62 -19.89
CA VAL A 65 -14.78 -5.38 -19.22
C VAL A 65 -15.97 -4.72 -18.51
N THR A 66 -15.86 -4.58 -17.19
CA THR A 66 -16.71 -3.70 -16.36
C THR A 66 -15.90 -2.46 -15.95
N PRO A 67 -16.52 -1.38 -15.43
CA PRO A 67 -15.77 -0.22 -14.93
C PRO A 67 -14.69 -0.61 -13.90
N GLU A 68 -15.00 -1.48 -12.94
CA GLU A 68 -14.07 -1.93 -11.89
C GLU A 68 -12.91 -2.73 -12.47
N ARG A 69 -13.22 -3.61 -13.42
CA ARG A 69 -12.23 -4.43 -14.15
C ARG A 69 -11.33 -3.57 -15.04
N ALA A 70 -11.88 -2.54 -15.67
CA ALA A 70 -11.11 -1.61 -16.47
C ALA A 70 -10.10 -0.85 -15.61
N ASP A 71 -10.58 -0.35 -14.48
CA ASP A 71 -9.80 0.36 -13.48
C ASP A 71 -8.65 -0.49 -12.90
N TYR A 72 -8.96 -1.74 -12.55
CA TYR A 72 -7.96 -2.72 -12.09
C TYR A 72 -6.93 -3.02 -13.16
N ALA A 73 -7.36 -3.41 -14.36
CA ALA A 73 -6.46 -3.80 -15.44
C ALA A 73 -5.57 -2.64 -15.87
N ALA A 74 -6.10 -1.42 -15.99
CA ALA A 74 -5.30 -0.26 -16.34
C ALA A 74 -4.13 -0.08 -15.36
N ARG A 75 -4.38 -0.19 -14.05
CA ARG A 75 -3.33 -0.11 -13.01
C ARG A 75 -2.32 -1.25 -13.10
N VAL A 76 -2.76 -2.48 -13.32
CA VAL A 76 -1.88 -3.65 -13.46
C VAL A 76 -0.98 -3.52 -14.70
N ILE A 77 -1.55 -3.18 -15.85
CA ILE A 77 -0.81 -3.08 -17.11
C ILE A 77 0.16 -1.89 -17.05
N ALA A 78 -0.24 -0.75 -16.49
CA ALA A 78 0.64 0.42 -16.32
C ALA A 78 1.78 0.17 -15.32
N ALA A 79 1.59 -0.73 -14.35
CA ALA A 79 2.66 -1.18 -13.46
C ALA A 79 3.75 -1.97 -14.18
N GLY A 80 3.46 -2.50 -15.38
CA GLY A 80 4.43 -3.13 -16.27
C GLY A 80 4.79 -4.57 -15.94
N ARG A 81 5.49 -5.20 -16.87
CA ARG A 81 6.09 -6.52 -16.68
C ARG A 81 7.43 -6.40 -15.95
N ARG A 82 7.89 -7.51 -15.37
CA ARG A 82 9.19 -7.56 -14.66
C ARG A 82 10.38 -7.43 -15.60
N ASP A 83 10.24 -7.97 -16.80
CA ASP A 83 11.29 -8.22 -17.80
C ASP A 83 11.58 -7.03 -18.73
N GLY A 84 10.95 -5.87 -18.52
CA GLY A 84 11.18 -4.72 -19.39
C GLY A 84 10.74 -3.38 -18.84
N PRO A 85 11.16 -2.29 -19.50
CA PRO A 85 10.71 -0.94 -19.18
C PRO A 85 9.21 -0.77 -19.46
N ARG A 86 8.65 0.29 -18.89
CA ARG A 86 7.24 0.68 -19.02
C ARG A 86 7.17 1.87 -19.95
N VAL A 87 6.52 1.69 -21.09
CA VAL A 87 6.25 2.77 -22.04
C VAL A 87 4.83 3.25 -21.82
N LEU A 88 4.68 4.49 -21.35
CA LEU A 88 3.39 5.12 -21.07
C LEU A 88 3.21 6.34 -21.96
N THR A 89 2.06 6.46 -22.61
CA THR A 89 1.65 7.70 -23.27
C THR A 89 0.71 8.45 -22.34
N VAL A 90 1.08 9.67 -21.98
CA VAL A 90 0.29 10.57 -21.14
C VAL A 90 -0.20 11.77 -21.96
N THR A 91 -1.41 12.24 -21.66
CA THR A 91 -1.94 13.49 -22.21
C THR A 91 -1.90 14.57 -21.13
N ARG A 92 -1.21 15.68 -21.42
CA ARG A 92 -1.08 16.86 -20.57
C ARG A 92 -1.50 18.10 -21.34
N GLY A 93 -2.52 18.81 -20.88
CA GLY A 93 -3.03 20.01 -21.57
C GLY A 93 -3.40 19.75 -23.04
N GLY A 94 -3.92 18.56 -23.35
CA GLY A 94 -4.26 18.14 -24.72
C GLY A 94 -3.09 17.63 -25.57
N LYS A 95 -1.84 17.74 -25.11
CA LYS A 95 -0.66 17.22 -25.81
C LYS A 95 -0.30 15.83 -25.31
N ALA A 96 -0.09 14.90 -26.23
CA ALA A 96 0.40 13.56 -25.91
C ALA A 96 1.93 13.56 -25.76
N GLN A 97 2.43 12.87 -24.74
CA GLN A 97 3.86 12.66 -24.50
C GLN A 97 4.08 11.19 -24.15
N THR A 98 5.08 10.57 -24.78
CA THR A 98 5.48 9.20 -24.46
C THR A 98 6.65 9.22 -23.49
N LEU A 99 6.51 8.47 -22.41
CA LEU A 99 7.45 8.35 -21.30
C LEU A 99 7.92 6.92 -21.20
N THR A 100 9.22 6.73 -21.02
CA THR A 100 9.81 5.42 -20.73
C THR A 100 10.27 5.41 -19.29
N LEU A 101 9.73 4.51 -18.49
CA LEU A 101 10.10 4.32 -17.09
C LEU A 101 10.80 2.97 -16.95
N PRO A 102 11.85 2.86 -16.11
CA PRO A 102 12.45 1.56 -15.84
C PRO A 102 11.45 0.60 -15.17
N SER A 103 11.75 -0.69 -15.29
CA SER A 103 11.10 -1.74 -14.50
C SER A 103 11.31 -1.44 -13.02
N LEU A 104 10.29 -1.63 -12.19
CA LEU A 104 10.44 -1.47 -10.75
C LEU A 104 11.39 -2.51 -10.14
N TYR A 105 11.65 -3.61 -10.86
CA TYR A 105 12.52 -4.70 -10.42
C TYR A 105 14.00 -4.45 -10.69
N THR A 106 14.34 -3.43 -11.47
CA THR A 106 15.74 -3.04 -11.74
C THR A 106 16.17 -1.83 -10.90
N ILE A 107 15.27 -1.30 -10.07
CA ILE A 107 15.53 -0.10 -9.26
C ILE A 107 15.97 -0.55 -7.87
N HIS A 108 17.21 -0.21 -7.53
CA HIS A 108 17.71 -0.29 -6.17
C HIS A 108 17.70 1.12 -5.57
N ARG A 109 16.95 1.29 -4.48
CA ARG A 109 16.99 2.54 -3.70
C ARG A 109 17.89 2.32 -2.50
N ASP A 110 19.06 2.96 -2.53
CA ASP A 110 19.90 3.08 -1.35
C ASP A 110 19.31 4.17 -0.45
N GLN A 111 18.36 3.76 0.41
CA GLN A 111 17.71 4.64 1.36
C GLN A 111 17.83 4.08 2.77
N ARG A 112 18.07 4.97 3.73
CA ARG A 112 18.06 4.59 5.15
C ARG A 112 16.68 4.02 5.50
N PRO A 113 16.57 3.01 6.40
CA PRO A 113 15.27 2.45 6.78
C PRO A 113 14.31 3.49 7.34
N VAL A 114 14.82 4.45 8.11
CA VAL A 114 14.02 5.56 8.67
C VAL A 114 14.68 6.90 8.40
N SER A 115 13.84 7.94 8.27
CA SER A 115 14.24 9.35 8.23
C SER A 115 13.65 10.09 9.42
N VAL A 116 14.45 10.92 10.09
CA VAL A 116 14.02 11.71 11.24
C VAL A 116 14.02 13.18 10.87
N SER A 117 12.96 13.89 11.22
CA SER A 117 12.88 15.35 11.11
C SER A 117 12.24 15.95 12.34
N SER A 118 12.82 17.02 12.88
CA SER A 118 12.34 17.72 14.07
C SER A 118 12.24 19.22 13.77
N GLY A 119 11.16 19.86 14.23
CA GLY A 119 10.99 21.32 14.16
C GLY A 119 10.94 21.91 15.57
N ALA A 120 11.29 23.19 15.73
CA ALA A 120 11.39 23.84 17.04
C ALA A 120 10.09 23.81 17.88
N LYS A 121 8.93 23.65 17.23
CA LYS A 121 7.60 23.56 17.87
C LYS A 121 6.77 22.37 17.39
N ALA A 122 7.34 21.50 16.55
CA ALA A 122 6.63 20.38 15.96
C ALA A 122 7.11 19.05 16.58
N PRO A 123 6.22 18.05 16.73
CA PRO A 123 6.62 16.70 17.12
C PRO A 123 7.76 16.17 16.25
N THR A 124 8.68 15.40 16.85
CA THR A 124 9.69 14.68 16.06
C THR A 124 8.97 13.68 15.16
N ARG A 125 9.25 13.74 13.85
CA ARG A 125 8.70 12.81 12.87
C ARG A 125 9.74 11.74 12.55
N ILE A 126 9.35 10.48 12.68
CA ILE A 126 10.08 9.31 12.19
C ILE A 126 9.30 8.75 11.01
N ARG A 127 9.84 8.92 9.80
CA ARG A 127 9.29 8.34 8.58
C ARG A 127 9.92 7.00 8.28
N ILE A 128 9.09 6.00 7.98
CA ILE A 128 9.54 4.69 7.50
C ILE A 128 9.67 4.74 5.98
N ASN A 129 10.86 4.45 5.46
CA ASN A 129 11.17 4.55 4.03
C ASN A 129 11.01 3.18 3.36
N ASN A 130 9.75 2.74 3.21
CA ASN A 130 9.37 1.45 2.62
C ASN A 130 10.22 0.25 3.09
N SER A 131 10.55 0.21 4.38
CA SER A 131 11.53 -0.72 4.95
C SER A 131 10.92 -1.72 5.93
N LEU A 132 9.58 -1.79 6.05
CA LEU A 132 8.94 -2.65 7.05
C LEU A 132 9.25 -4.15 6.87
N GLY A 133 9.69 -4.58 5.69
CA GLY A 133 10.16 -5.94 5.42
C GLY A 133 11.60 -6.22 5.86
N ASP A 134 12.36 -5.18 6.20
CA ASP A 134 13.78 -5.25 6.56
C ASP A 134 13.97 -5.16 8.08
N LEU A 135 14.65 -6.16 8.65
CA LEU A 135 14.97 -6.23 10.08
C LEU A 135 15.91 -5.10 10.53
N ALA A 136 16.70 -4.52 9.63
CA ALA A 136 17.52 -3.34 9.93
C ALA A 136 16.69 -2.10 10.31
N THR A 137 15.38 -2.10 10.00
CA THR A 137 14.45 -1.06 10.47
C THR A 137 14.34 -1.03 11.99
N ILE A 138 14.46 -2.17 12.67
CA ILE A 138 14.32 -2.26 14.13
C ILE A 138 15.39 -1.43 14.84
N PRO A 139 16.70 -1.67 14.66
CA PRO A 139 17.72 -0.86 15.31
C PRO A 139 17.70 0.61 14.86
N ALA A 140 17.35 0.89 13.60
CA ALA A 140 17.25 2.26 13.10
C ALA A 140 16.10 3.04 13.78
N PHE A 141 14.93 2.41 13.95
CA PHE A 141 13.80 2.98 14.67
C PHE A 141 14.10 3.11 16.17
N ASP A 142 14.73 2.11 16.78
CA ASP A 142 15.13 2.15 18.19
C ASP A 142 16.09 3.31 18.47
N ALA A 143 17.06 3.56 17.57
CA ALA A 143 17.98 4.68 17.68
C ALA A 143 17.25 6.03 17.54
N ALA A 144 16.31 6.13 16.60
CA ALA A 144 15.50 7.33 16.44
C ALA A 144 14.63 7.63 17.66
N MET A 145 13.98 6.61 18.25
CA MET A 145 13.18 6.77 19.48
C MET A 145 14.04 7.13 20.69
N ALA A 146 15.21 6.50 20.86
CA ALA A 146 16.11 6.80 21.98
C ALA A 146 16.65 8.23 21.97
N ALA A 147 16.71 8.88 20.79
CA ALA A 147 17.11 10.27 20.66
C ALA A 147 16.00 11.28 21.00
N ILE A 148 14.76 10.82 21.20
CA ILE A 148 13.63 11.69 21.56
C ILE A 148 13.54 11.76 23.09
N ALA A 149 13.53 12.98 23.64
CA ALA A 149 13.37 13.15 25.07
C ALA A 149 12.05 12.52 25.56
N PRO A 150 12.05 11.81 26.71
CA PRO A 150 10.84 11.21 27.26
C PRO A 150 9.70 12.22 27.35
N GLY A 151 8.50 11.82 26.93
CA GLY A 151 7.30 12.68 26.97
C GLY A 151 7.13 13.59 25.75
N ASN A 152 8.19 13.87 24.97
CA ASN A 152 8.04 14.67 23.75
C ASN A 152 7.15 13.96 22.73
N PRO A 153 6.23 14.67 22.06
CA PRO A 153 5.35 14.05 21.09
C PRO A 153 6.12 13.56 19.85
N VAL A 154 5.66 12.43 19.29
CA VAL A 154 6.27 11.80 18.11
C VAL A 154 5.22 11.50 17.05
N ILE A 155 5.58 11.75 15.78
CA ILE A 155 4.81 11.31 14.62
C ILE A 155 5.54 10.12 13.99
N ILE A 156 4.91 8.97 13.92
CA ILE A 156 5.39 7.84 13.14
C ILE A 156 4.67 7.88 11.79
N ASP A 157 5.43 8.12 10.74
CA ASP A 157 4.92 8.30 9.38
C ASP A 157 5.15 7.03 8.56
N VAL A 158 4.07 6.27 8.37
CA VAL A 158 4.01 5.05 7.55
C VAL A 158 3.31 5.30 6.22
N SER A 159 3.26 6.56 5.75
CA SER A 159 2.64 6.93 4.47
C SER A 159 3.40 6.44 3.23
N ASP A 160 4.56 5.81 3.41
CA ASP A 160 5.44 5.28 2.35
C ASP A 160 5.91 3.87 2.67
N THR A 161 4.94 2.98 2.86
CA THR A 161 5.19 1.55 3.09
C THR A 161 4.39 0.67 2.12
N PRO A 162 4.46 0.92 0.79
CA PRO A 162 3.64 0.19 -0.18
C PRO A 162 3.97 -1.29 -0.26
N SER A 163 5.19 -1.70 0.13
CA SER A 163 5.62 -3.10 0.11
C SER A 163 5.09 -3.92 1.28
N GLY A 164 4.47 -3.30 2.29
CA GLY A 164 4.16 -3.98 3.54
C GLY A 164 5.43 -4.39 4.27
N GLY A 165 5.35 -5.48 5.07
CA GLY A 165 6.52 -5.92 5.79
C GLY A 165 6.29 -7.03 6.81
N ASN A 166 7.19 -7.07 7.78
CA ASN A 166 7.35 -8.12 8.78
C ASN A 166 6.66 -7.72 10.09
N THR A 167 5.85 -8.63 10.65
CA THR A 167 5.18 -8.46 11.94
C THR A 167 6.15 -8.16 13.10
N SER A 168 7.39 -8.65 13.04
CA SER A 168 8.42 -8.37 14.04
C SER A 168 8.87 -6.91 14.03
N VAL A 169 8.96 -6.26 12.85
CA VAL A 169 9.24 -4.83 12.75
C VAL A 169 8.09 -4.03 13.36
N ALA A 170 6.85 -4.38 13.02
CA ALA A 170 5.66 -3.74 13.58
C ALA A 170 5.60 -3.85 15.13
N ARG A 171 5.83 -5.05 15.68
CA ARG A 171 5.86 -5.27 17.14
C ARG A 171 7.04 -4.57 17.82
N ALA A 172 8.19 -4.47 17.17
CA ALA A 172 9.33 -3.71 17.70
C ALA A 172 9.00 -2.22 17.83
N MET A 173 8.29 -1.65 16.85
CA MET A 173 7.83 -0.26 16.87
C MET A 173 6.75 -0.01 17.93
N MET A 174 5.71 -0.84 17.95
CA MET A 174 4.63 -0.73 18.97
C MET A 174 5.15 -1.00 20.38
N GLY A 175 6.17 -1.83 20.53
CA GLY A 175 6.79 -2.18 21.81
C GLY A 175 7.37 -0.99 22.59
N TRP A 176 7.60 0.15 21.93
CA TRP A 176 7.97 1.40 22.59
C TRP A 176 6.82 2.06 23.35
N PHE A 177 5.58 1.65 23.14
CA PHE A 177 4.39 2.36 23.62
C PHE A 177 3.46 1.48 24.47
N VAL A 178 3.92 0.29 24.87
CA VAL A 178 3.17 -0.64 25.73
C VAL A 178 3.98 -1.04 26.96
N GLN A 179 3.30 -1.19 28.10
CA GLN A 179 3.90 -1.64 29.37
C GLN A 179 3.40 -3.02 29.81
N THR A 180 2.41 -3.56 29.13
CA THR A 180 1.88 -4.92 29.31
C THR A 180 1.62 -5.57 27.95
N PRO A 181 1.54 -6.91 27.86
CA PRO A 181 1.10 -7.58 26.64
C PRO A 181 -0.24 -7.00 26.17
N THR A 182 -0.27 -6.48 24.94
CA THR A 182 -1.44 -5.77 24.40
C THR A 182 -1.81 -6.36 23.05
N GLY A 183 -3.06 -6.83 22.94
CA GLY A 183 -3.63 -7.29 21.67
C GLY A 183 -3.89 -6.11 20.74
N TYR A 184 -3.52 -6.23 19.47
CA TYR A 184 -3.60 -5.11 18.54
C TYR A 184 -4.28 -5.46 17.20
N GLN A 185 -4.42 -6.75 16.88
CA GLN A 185 -5.07 -7.20 15.67
C GLN A 185 -5.65 -8.60 15.87
N VAL A 186 -6.79 -8.84 15.25
CA VAL A 186 -7.45 -10.14 15.21
C VAL A 186 -7.25 -10.76 13.85
N HIS A 187 -6.90 -12.04 13.85
CA HIS A 187 -6.70 -12.86 12.67
C HIS A 187 -7.74 -13.97 12.65
N SER A 188 -8.32 -14.25 11.48
CA SER A 188 -9.09 -15.47 11.25
C SER A 188 -8.55 -16.24 10.06
N LEU A 189 -8.67 -17.56 10.12
CA LEU A 189 -8.27 -18.50 9.06
C LEU A 189 -9.51 -19.19 8.48
N PRO A 190 -10.19 -18.60 7.48
CA PRO A 190 -11.44 -19.15 6.93
C PRO A 190 -11.29 -20.55 6.31
N ALA A 191 -10.08 -20.95 5.90
CA ALA A 191 -9.85 -22.28 5.35
C ALA A 191 -10.14 -23.38 6.38
N GLU A 192 -9.75 -23.20 7.64
CA GLU A 192 -9.93 -24.21 8.69
C GLU A 192 -11.41 -24.48 8.96
N GLU A 193 -12.23 -23.43 8.98
CA GLU A 193 -13.69 -23.57 9.11
C GLU A 193 -14.31 -24.32 7.93
N ARG A 194 -13.88 -24.02 6.70
CA ARG A 194 -14.38 -24.70 5.50
C ARG A 194 -14.02 -26.17 5.46
N GLU A 195 -12.85 -26.52 5.98
CA GLU A 195 -12.31 -27.89 5.95
C GLU A 195 -12.84 -28.75 7.10
N THR A 196 -13.02 -28.16 8.29
CA THR A 196 -13.29 -28.90 9.53
C THR A 196 -14.65 -28.58 10.16
N GLY A 197 -15.30 -27.49 9.73
CA GLY A 197 -16.49 -26.93 10.38
C GLY A 197 -16.19 -26.10 11.63
N ILE A 198 -14.92 -25.94 12.02
CA ILE A 198 -14.50 -25.25 13.24
C ILE A 198 -13.77 -23.95 12.89
N ALA A 199 -14.31 -22.81 13.33
CA ALA A 199 -13.69 -21.52 13.10
C ALA A 199 -12.41 -21.33 13.92
N ARG A 200 -11.36 -20.79 13.27
CA ARG A 200 -10.12 -20.39 13.94
C ARG A 200 -9.91 -18.89 13.91
N GLN A 201 -9.67 -18.35 15.10
CA GLN A 201 -9.34 -16.94 15.31
C GLN A 201 -8.25 -16.81 16.38
N TRP A 202 -7.35 -15.83 16.24
CA TRP A 202 -6.35 -15.49 17.25
C TRP A 202 -6.11 -13.99 17.32
N ILE A 203 -5.58 -13.53 18.45
CA ILE A 203 -5.20 -12.13 18.70
C ILE A 203 -3.69 -12.04 18.62
N GLU A 204 -3.18 -11.22 17.71
CA GLU A 204 -1.77 -10.86 17.66
C GLU A 204 -1.48 -9.82 18.76
N GLN A 205 -0.40 -10.06 19.50
CA GLN A 205 0.00 -9.25 20.64
C GLN A 205 1.35 -8.60 20.43
N VAL A 206 1.49 -7.39 20.96
CA VAL A 206 2.78 -6.74 21.19
C VAL A 206 3.13 -6.83 22.67
N LEU A 207 4.37 -7.17 22.96
CA LEU A 207 4.91 -7.24 24.32
C LEU A 207 5.85 -6.04 24.56
N PRO A 208 5.94 -5.55 25.81
CA PRO A 208 6.94 -4.57 26.20
C PRO A 208 8.35 -5.09 25.94
N ARG A 209 9.26 -4.18 25.59
CA ARG A 209 10.68 -4.51 25.38
C ARG A 209 11.52 -3.86 26.48
N ALA A 210 12.46 -4.60 27.05
CA ALA A 210 13.32 -4.10 28.11
C ALA A 210 14.07 -2.83 27.67
N GLY A 211 14.01 -1.78 28.49
CA GLY A 211 14.64 -0.48 28.19
C GLY A 211 13.99 0.31 27.04
N LYS A 212 12.77 -0.05 26.62
CA LYS A 212 12.04 0.61 25.52
C LYS A 212 10.65 1.01 26.02
N PHE A 213 10.51 2.28 26.40
CA PHE A 213 9.22 2.87 26.69
C PHE A 213 9.25 4.37 26.46
N HIS A 214 8.25 4.89 25.75
CA HIS A 214 8.07 6.31 25.51
C HIS A 214 6.71 6.76 26.03
N PRO A 215 6.66 7.61 27.07
CA PRO A 215 5.39 8.07 27.65
C PRO A 215 4.75 9.22 26.86
N GLY A 216 5.43 9.76 25.84
CA GLY A 216 4.93 10.88 25.05
C GLY A 216 3.84 10.48 24.07
N LYS A 217 3.01 11.45 23.68
CA LYS A 217 1.94 11.24 22.70
C LYS A 217 2.51 10.76 21.36
N VAL A 218 1.94 9.69 20.81
CA VAL A 218 2.25 9.19 19.47
C VAL A 218 1.09 9.43 18.51
N ILE A 219 1.43 9.83 17.29
CA ILE A 219 0.49 9.99 16.17
C ILE A 219 1.00 9.19 14.99
N ILE A 220 0.11 8.44 14.36
CA ILE A 220 0.43 7.69 13.15
C ILE A 220 -0.08 8.44 11.94
N ARG A 221 0.83 8.77 11.02
CA ARG A 221 0.47 9.34 9.73
C ARG A 221 0.43 8.24 8.67
N VAL A 222 -0.68 8.16 7.97
CA VAL A 222 -0.92 7.20 6.89
C VAL A 222 -1.28 7.90 5.58
N GLY A 223 -1.30 7.14 4.49
CA GLY A 223 -1.79 7.61 3.20
C GLY A 223 -1.95 6.48 2.19
N ARG A 224 -2.14 6.84 0.92
CA ARG A 224 -2.47 5.89 -0.16
C ARG A 224 -1.41 4.80 -0.41
N TRP A 225 -0.21 4.96 0.14
CA TRP A 225 0.88 3.98 0.05
C TRP A 225 1.14 3.27 1.38
N THR A 226 0.27 3.42 2.37
CA THR A 226 0.27 2.60 3.59
C THR A 226 -0.45 1.29 3.26
N GLY A 227 0.33 0.23 3.01
CA GLY A 227 -0.20 -1.10 2.71
C GLY A 227 0.26 -2.17 3.69
N SER A 228 -0.53 -3.23 3.82
CA SER A 228 -0.17 -4.46 4.55
C SER A 228 0.28 -4.15 5.98
N MET A 229 1.51 -4.46 6.40
CA MET A 229 1.95 -4.15 7.77
C MET A 229 2.01 -2.66 8.09
N GLY A 230 2.04 -1.75 7.10
CA GLY A 230 1.79 -0.33 7.37
C GLY A 230 0.37 -0.09 7.92
N GLU A 231 -0.62 -0.77 7.37
CA GLU A 231 -2.01 -0.72 7.84
C GLU A 231 -2.15 -1.43 9.19
N GLY A 232 -1.44 -2.55 9.38
CA GLY A 232 -1.36 -3.27 10.65
C GLY A 232 -0.76 -2.42 11.78
N ILE A 233 0.29 -1.62 11.48
CA ILE A 233 0.86 -0.64 12.42
C ILE A 233 -0.18 0.42 12.75
N ALA A 234 -0.83 1.02 11.75
CA ALA A 234 -1.85 2.04 11.99
C ALA A 234 -2.98 1.53 12.90
N ILE A 235 -3.50 0.34 12.61
CA ILE A 235 -4.52 -0.33 13.42
C ILE A 235 -4.01 -0.61 14.82
N GLY A 236 -2.82 -1.20 14.95
CA GLY A 236 -2.32 -1.58 16.26
C GLY A 236 -2.06 -0.37 17.15
N PHE A 237 -1.52 0.71 16.58
CA PHE A 237 -1.36 1.98 17.28
C PHE A 237 -2.71 2.60 17.68
N ARG A 238 -3.74 2.50 16.83
CA ARG A 238 -5.10 2.93 17.18
C ARG A 238 -5.64 2.18 18.39
N THR A 239 -5.44 0.86 18.45
CA THR A 239 -5.88 0.02 19.57
C THR A 239 -5.18 0.39 20.89
N ILE A 240 -3.93 0.83 20.85
CA ILE A 240 -3.21 1.33 22.03
C ILE A 240 -3.49 2.81 22.35
N GLY A 241 -4.50 3.41 21.72
CA GLY A 241 -4.97 4.77 22.00
C GLY A 241 -4.27 5.89 21.22
N ALA A 242 -3.44 5.57 20.23
CA ALA A 242 -2.82 6.57 19.37
C ALA A 242 -3.82 7.16 18.37
N GLN A 243 -3.62 8.43 18.03
CA GLN A 243 -4.35 9.05 16.91
C GLN A 243 -3.75 8.57 15.59
N VAL A 244 -4.60 8.07 14.70
CA VAL A 244 -4.25 7.75 13.30
C VAL A 244 -4.86 8.80 12.39
N CYS A 245 -4.04 9.44 11.55
CA CYS A 245 -4.47 10.52 10.69
C CYS A 245 -3.89 10.45 9.28
N GLY A 246 -4.54 11.10 8.33
CA GLY A 246 -4.03 11.26 6.96
C GLY A 246 -5.09 10.96 5.91
N GLY A 247 -4.67 10.34 4.81
CA GLY A 247 -5.56 9.93 3.72
C GLY A 247 -5.89 8.44 3.75
N PRO A 248 -6.81 7.97 2.88
CA PRO A 248 -7.12 6.55 2.74
C PRO A 248 -5.87 5.70 2.51
N MET A 249 -5.82 4.52 3.15
CA MET A 249 -4.76 3.52 3.01
C MET A 249 -4.98 2.64 1.76
N VAL A 250 -4.17 1.60 1.56
CA VAL A 250 -4.33 0.66 0.42
C VAL A 250 -5.56 -0.23 0.57
N GLN A 251 -6.06 -0.46 1.79
CA GLN A 251 -7.24 -1.27 2.11
C GLN A 251 -7.05 -2.76 1.81
N LEU A 252 -5.89 -3.33 2.16
CA LEU A 252 -5.64 -4.75 1.99
C LEU A 252 -6.45 -5.56 3.02
N LYS A 253 -7.13 -6.60 2.54
CA LYS A 253 -8.17 -7.32 3.31
C LYS A 253 -7.66 -8.42 4.25
N GLY A 254 -6.36 -8.72 4.21
CA GLY A 254 -5.88 -9.97 4.80
C GLY A 254 -4.39 -10.22 4.67
N ALA A 255 -3.97 -11.40 5.14
CA ALA A 255 -2.64 -11.94 4.89
C ALA A 255 -2.67 -12.87 3.66
N VAL A 256 -1.54 -12.95 2.98
CA VAL A 256 -1.33 -13.84 1.84
C VAL A 256 -0.32 -14.90 2.23
N TYR A 257 -0.57 -16.14 1.83
CA TYR A 257 0.35 -17.26 2.02
C TYR A 257 0.95 -17.69 0.69
N ASP A 258 2.11 -18.32 0.80
CA ASP A 258 2.87 -18.85 -0.32
C ASP A 258 2.59 -20.34 -0.46
N PHE A 259 2.06 -20.74 -1.61
CA PHE A 259 1.75 -22.12 -1.95
C PHE A 259 2.68 -22.57 -3.07
N THR A 260 3.60 -23.48 -2.75
CA THR A 260 4.55 -24.01 -3.74
C THR A 260 3.90 -25.16 -4.50
N LEU A 261 3.83 -25.06 -5.82
CA LEU A 261 3.28 -26.11 -6.68
C LEU A 261 4.28 -27.28 -6.76
N PRO A 262 3.90 -28.50 -6.34
CA PRO A 262 4.86 -29.61 -6.18
C PRO A 262 5.62 -29.96 -7.47
N SER A 263 4.94 -29.92 -8.62
CA SER A 263 5.52 -30.39 -9.88
C SER A 263 6.39 -29.36 -10.60
N SER A 264 6.22 -28.06 -10.31
CA SER A 264 6.91 -26.97 -11.03
C SER A 264 7.81 -26.11 -10.15
N GLY A 265 7.64 -26.17 -8.83
CA GLY A 265 8.28 -25.26 -7.89
C GLY A 265 7.78 -23.81 -7.96
N MET A 266 6.76 -23.51 -8.78
CA MET A 266 6.18 -22.18 -8.85
C MET A 266 5.45 -21.85 -7.55
N VAL A 267 5.61 -20.62 -7.05
CA VAL A 267 4.91 -20.14 -5.85
C VAL A 267 3.70 -19.32 -6.25
N VAL A 268 2.52 -19.75 -5.78
CA VAL A 268 1.26 -19.01 -5.90
C VAL A 268 0.99 -18.31 -4.57
N LYS A 269 0.71 -17.01 -4.60
CA LYS A 269 0.36 -16.24 -3.42
C LYS A 269 -1.16 -16.08 -3.34
N LEU A 270 -1.80 -16.67 -2.33
CA LEU A 270 -3.26 -16.60 -2.16
C LEU A 270 -3.62 -15.92 -0.85
N PRO A 271 -4.69 -15.10 -0.80
CA PRO A 271 -5.26 -14.61 0.45
C PRO A 271 -5.69 -15.79 1.32
N ALA A 272 -5.17 -15.84 2.55
CA ALA A 272 -5.39 -16.95 3.47
C ALA A 272 -6.09 -16.51 4.76
N GLU A 273 -5.83 -15.29 5.22
CA GLU A 273 -6.38 -14.77 6.47
C GLU A 273 -7.27 -13.55 6.24
N ARG A 274 -8.25 -13.33 7.12
CA ARG A 274 -8.93 -12.03 7.28
C ARG A 274 -8.44 -11.35 8.54
N LEU A 275 -8.37 -10.03 8.48
CA LEU A 275 -7.75 -9.22 9.53
C LEU A 275 -8.70 -8.11 9.97
N THR A 276 -9.00 -8.07 11.26
CA THR A 276 -9.83 -7.04 11.88
C THR A 276 -9.08 -6.37 13.03
N THR A 277 -9.57 -5.22 13.44
CA THR A 277 -9.20 -4.61 14.71
C THR A 277 -9.78 -5.43 15.87
N THR A 278 -9.33 -5.15 17.09
CA THR A 278 -9.77 -5.86 18.30
C THR A 278 -11.25 -5.63 18.64
N ASP A 279 -11.82 -4.53 18.16
CA ASP A 279 -13.26 -4.20 18.22
C ASP A 279 -14.05 -4.70 16.99
N GLY A 280 -13.42 -5.48 16.10
CA GLY A 280 -14.10 -6.19 15.01
C GLY A 280 -14.23 -5.43 13.68
N VAL A 281 -13.64 -4.23 13.55
CA VAL A 281 -13.66 -3.49 12.28
C VAL A 281 -12.71 -4.16 11.28
N PRO A 282 -13.17 -4.53 10.06
CA PRO A 282 -12.29 -5.04 9.01
C PRO A 282 -11.17 -4.04 8.71
N ARG A 283 -9.94 -4.52 8.51
CA ARG A 283 -8.77 -3.66 8.24
C ARG A 283 -9.03 -2.68 7.11
N GLU A 284 -9.61 -3.14 6.01
CA GLU A 284 -9.91 -2.34 4.83
C GLU A 284 -10.95 -1.23 5.07
N ALA A 285 -11.73 -1.35 6.15
CA ALA A 285 -12.77 -0.40 6.54
C ALA A 285 -12.28 0.65 7.56
N VAL A 286 -11.02 0.58 7.98
CA VAL A 286 -10.45 1.55 8.93
C VAL A 286 -10.22 2.89 8.23
N VAL A 287 -10.94 3.92 8.69
CA VAL A 287 -10.84 5.29 8.18
C VAL A 287 -9.96 6.14 9.10
N PRO A 288 -8.87 6.75 8.60
CA PRO A 288 -8.05 7.69 9.36
C PRO A 288 -8.77 9.01 9.63
N GLY A 289 -8.45 9.66 10.76
CA GLY A 289 -8.93 11.00 11.06
C GLY A 289 -8.11 12.11 10.37
N GLU A 290 -8.48 13.37 10.63
CA GLU A 290 -7.69 14.51 10.18
C GLU A 290 -6.39 14.65 10.98
N CYS A 291 -5.33 15.09 10.30
CA CYS A 291 -4.05 15.32 10.97
C CYS A 291 -4.04 16.64 11.73
N PRO A 292 -3.48 16.68 12.95
CA PRO A 292 -3.30 17.95 13.66
C PRO A 292 -2.37 18.88 12.89
N VAL A 293 -2.62 20.19 13.02
CA VAL A 293 -1.78 21.27 12.52
C VAL A 293 -0.83 21.69 13.64
N TYR A 294 0.47 21.82 13.32
CA TYR A 294 1.55 22.15 14.26
C TYR A 294 2.29 23.41 13.82
#